data_AF-A0A0N5D532-F1
#
_entry.id   AF-A0A0N5D532-F1
#
_cell.length_a   1.000
_cell.length_b   1.000
_cell.length_c   1.000
_cell.angle_alpha   90.00
_cell.angle_beta   90.00
_cell.angle_gamma   90.00
#
_symmetry.space_group_name_H-M   'P 1'
#
loop_
_entity.id
_entity.type
_entity.pdbx_description
1 polymer ?
#
loop_
_entity_poly.entity_id
_entity_poly.type
_entity_poly.pdbx_seq_one_letter_code
_entity_poly.pdbx_strand_id
1 'polypeptide(L)'
;MHFSKLIAISLDDEKKFNTFSSNISSYTPLDRKLRWFYDYSLAVLKAKRKSVVEAEDLFGKYAESGRFNDNNHLKMLQKLVEEGETPEFTGKAIVALATDRNLLKKTGRIWTTADLGIDYGFRDVNGRQPDSIRGLKYVLGQVGLSHIGALFPLWFRIPGWLMTAVMSRL
;
A
#
# COMPACT_ATOMS: atom_id res chain seq x y z
N MET A 1 0.89 0.82 29.47
CA MET A 1 -0.18 0.60 28.47
C MET A 1 0.46 0.53 27.09
N HIS A 2 0.83 -0.68 26.64
CA HIS A 2 1.55 -0.93 25.39
C HIS A 2 0.55 -1.29 24.28
N PHE A 3 0.21 -0.33 23.41
CA PHE A 3 -0.57 -0.58 22.19
C PHE A 3 0.31 -0.80 20.96
N SER A 4 1.54 -1.30 21.14
CA SER A 4 2.58 -1.31 20.10
C SER A 4 2.70 -2.64 19.33
N LYS A 5 1.68 -3.51 19.34
CA LYS A 5 1.79 -4.87 18.77
C LYS A 5 0.79 -5.24 17.68
N LEU A 6 -0.09 -4.33 17.27
CA LEU A 6 -1.00 -4.59 16.16
C LEU A 6 -0.61 -3.68 15.01
N ILE A 7 0.10 -4.24 14.02
CA ILE A 7 -0.04 -3.87 12.60
C ILE A 7 0.96 -4.68 11.75
N ALA A 8 0.40 -5.26 10.68
CA ALA A 8 1.01 -5.81 9.47
C ALA A 8 2.01 -6.97 9.64
N ILE A 9 1.50 -8.18 9.39
CA ILE A 9 2.31 -9.24 8.77
C ILE A 9 1.79 -9.39 7.35
N SER A 10 2.51 -8.76 6.42
CA SER A 10 2.51 -9.09 5.00
C SER A 10 3.32 -10.38 4.83
N LEU A 11 2.63 -11.41 4.33
CA LEU A 11 3.08 -12.38 3.34
C LEU A 11 4.23 -13.38 3.60
N ASP A 12 4.92 -13.42 4.75
CA ASP A 12 5.93 -14.50 4.92
C ASP A 12 6.21 -14.95 6.36
N ASP A 13 5.22 -15.55 7.04
CA ASP A 13 5.45 -16.57 8.08
C ASP A 13 4.15 -16.91 8.84
N GLU A 14 3.47 -17.98 8.40
CA GLU A 14 2.42 -18.63 9.19
C GLU A 14 2.94 -19.06 10.58
N LYS A 15 4.26 -19.33 10.69
CA LYS A 15 4.96 -19.65 11.93
C LYS A 15 5.06 -18.46 12.89
N LYS A 16 5.42 -17.27 12.40
CA LYS A 16 5.51 -16.03 13.22
C LYS A 16 4.13 -15.58 13.70
N PHE A 17 3.08 -15.80 12.89
CA PHE A 17 1.70 -15.53 13.27
C PHE A 17 1.20 -16.46 14.40
N ASN A 18 1.52 -17.75 14.35
CA ASN A 18 1.18 -18.69 15.42
C ASN A 18 1.93 -18.42 16.73
N THR A 19 3.18 -17.96 16.67
CA THR A 19 3.95 -17.51 17.85
C THR A 19 3.40 -16.21 18.46
N PHE A 20 2.77 -15.34 17.66
CA PHE A 20 2.07 -14.16 18.17
C PHE A 20 0.75 -14.54 18.86
N SER A 21 0.00 -15.49 18.29
CA SER A 21 -1.24 -16.01 18.85
C SER A 21 -1.05 -16.70 20.21
N SER A 22 0.05 -17.45 20.40
CA SER A 22 0.34 -18.10 21.69
C SER A 22 0.69 -17.09 22.80
N ASN A 23 1.23 -15.93 22.45
CA ASN A 23 1.56 -14.86 23.39
C ASN A 23 0.35 -14.01 23.84
N ILE A 24 -0.77 -14.04 23.10
CA ILE A 24 -2.02 -13.32 23.45
C ILE A 24 -2.88 -14.12 24.43
N SER A 25 -2.72 -15.44 24.50
CA SER A 25 -3.49 -16.33 25.38
C SER A 25 -3.29 -16.09 26.89
N SER A 26 -2.41 -15.16 27.28
CA SER A 26 -2.10 -14.83 28.68
C SER A 26 -2.90 -13.64 29.24
N TYR A 27 -3.76 -12.99 28.46
CA TYR A 27 -4.59 -11.86 28.93
C TYR A 27 -5.99 -12.33 29.40
N THR A 28 -6.37 -11.92 30.61
CA THR A 28 -7.60 -12.32 31.33
C THR A 28 -8.84 -11.48 30.92
N PRO A 29 -10.05 -11.70 31.48
CA PRO A 29 -11.31 -12.01 30.79
C PRO A 29 -12.07 -10.79 30.21
N LEU A 30 -11.40 -9.67 29.93
CA LEU A 30 -11.99 -8.48 29.29
C LEU A 30 -12.11 -8.62 27.75
N ASP A 31 -12.09 -9.86 27.27
CA ASP A 31 -11.52 -10.20 25.96
C ASP A 31 -12.57 -10.62 24.92
N ARG A 32 -13.87 -10.64 25.25
CA ARG A 32 -14.89 -11.17 24.31
C ARG A 32 -15.13 -10.27 23.09
N LYS A 33 -15.06 -8.95 23.25
CA LYS A 33 -15.16 -7.97 22.15
C LYS A 33 -13.89 -7.92 21.28
N LEU A 34 -12.71 -8.05 21.90
CA LEU A 34 -11.43 -8.09 21.21
C LEU A 34 -11.24 -9.41 20.46
N ARG A 35 -11.64 -10.53 21.06
CA ARG A 35 -11.73 -11.84 20.42
C ARG A 35 -12.66 -11.82 19.21
N TRP A 36 -13.87 -11.26 19.35
CA TRP A 36 -14.80 -11.10 18.23
C TRP A 36 -14.22 -10.24 17.10
N PHE A 37 -13.56 -9.12 17.44
CA PHE A 37 -12.91 -8.25 16.46
C PHE A 37 -11.72 -8.96 15.76
N TYR A 38 -10.97 -9.76 16.50
CA TYR A 38 -9.86 -10.57 15.98
C TYR A 38 -10.34 -11.69 15.06
N ASP A 39 -11.35 -12.46 15.49
CA ASP A 39 -11.95 -13.54 14.72
C ASP A 39 -12.65 -13.00 13.46
N TYR A 40 -13.31 -11.84 13.55
CA TYR A 40 -13.88 -11.13 12.40
C TYR A 40 -12.78 -10.67 11.43
N SER A 41 -11.71 -10.06 11.94
CA SER A 41 -10.57 -9.63 11.11
C SER A 41 -9.91 -10.83 10.42
N LEU A 42 -9.74 -11.95 11.12
CA LEU A 42 -9.23 -13.20 10.56
C LEU A 42 -10.15 -13.80 9.50
N ALA A 43 -11.46 -13.80 9.73
CA ALA A 43 -12.44 -14.31 8.77
C ALA A 43 -12.46 -13.46 7.51
N VAL A 44 -12.44 -12.12 7.65
CA VAL A 44 -12.33 -11.18 6.53
C VAL A 44 -11.02 -11.38 5.78
N LEU A 45 -9.89 -11.55 6.48
CA LEU A 45 -8.60 -11.81 5.85
C LEU A 45 -8.58 -13.16 5.11
N LYS A 46 -9.17 -14.22 5.68
CA LYS A 46 -9.28 -15.53 5.02
C LYS A 46 -10.20 -15.50 3.79
N ALA A 47 -11.35 -14.84 3.90
CA ALA A 47 -12.30 -14.69 2.79
C ALA A 47 -11.67 -13.86 1.67
N LYS A 48 -11.02 -12.74 2.01
CA LYS A 48 -10.31 -11.88 1.07
C LYS A 48 -9.14 -12.61 0.42
N ARG A 49 -8.41 -13.46 1.15
CA ARG A 49 -7.37 -14.34 0.59
C ARG A 49 -7.94 -15.29 -0.47
N LYS A 50 -9.05 -15.96 -0.18
CA LYS A 50 -9.66 -16.90 -1.14
C LYS A 50 -10.08 -16.19 -2.44
N SER A 51 -10.77 -15.05 -2.33
CA SER A 51 -11.20 -14.28 -3.51
C SER A 51 -10.03 -13.67 -4.28
N VAL A 52 -8.97 -13.25 -3.59
CA VAL A 52 -7.77 -12.68 -4.23
C VAL A 52 -7.00 -13.76 -4.99
N VAL A 53 -6.79 -14.93 -4.39
CA VAL A 53 -6.10 -16.04 -5.07
C VAL A 53 -6.87 -16.50 -6.30
N GLU A 54 -8.21 -16.57 -6.23
CA GLU A 54 -9.05 -16.95 -7.37
C GLU A 54 -9.01 -15.89 -8.49
N ALA A 55 -8.98 -14.60 -8.12
CA ALA A 55 -8.83 -13.51 -9.07
C ALA A 55 -7.43 -13.47 -9.72
N GLU A 56 -6.37 -13.74 -8.96
CA GLU A 56 -4.99 -13.85 -9.47
C GLU A 56 -4.86 -15.01 -10.46
N ASP A 57 -5.46 -16.16 -10.14
CA ASP A 57 -5.43 -17.36 -10.98
C ASP A 57 -6.22 -17.14 -12.29
N LEU A 58 -7.35 -16.42 -12.21
CA LEU A 58 -8.10 -15.94 -13.39
C LEU A 58 -7.29 -14.93 -14.21
N PHE A 59 -6.65 -13.96 -13.55
CA PHE A 59 -5.81 -12.97 -14.22
C PHE A 59 -4.61 -13.63 -14.92
N GLY A 60 -3.96 -14.61 -14.28
CA GLY A 60 -2.86 -15.38 -14.86
C GLY A 60 -3.30 -16.16 -16.10
N LYS A 61 -4.42 -16.87 -16.02
CA LYS A 61 -5.03 -17.58 -17.18
C LYS A 61 -5.39 -16.62 -18.31
N TYR A 62 -5.91 -15.44 -17.99
CA TYR A 62 -6.17 -14.41 -18.99
C TYR A 62 -4.88 -13.86 -19.59
N ALA A 63 -3.84 -13.58 -18.78
CA ALA A 63 -2.55 -13.07 -19.20
C ALA A 63 -1.85 -14.01 -20.19
N GLU A 64 -1.86 -15.31 -19.90
CA GLU A 64 -1.28 -16.36 -20.73
C GLU A 64 -2.07 -16.62 -22.03
N SER A 65 -3.34 -16.23 -22.09
CA SER A 65 -4.21 -16.47 -23.27
C SER A 65 -3.80 -15.68 -24.53
N GLY A 66 -2.78 -14.84 -24.47
CA GLY A 66 -2.28 -14.05 -25.60
C GLY A 66 -3.21 -12.92 -26.06
N ARG A 67 -4.45 -12.84 -25.53
CA ARG A 67 -5.44 -11.80 -25.86
C ARG A 67 -5.00 -10.37 -25.48
N PHE A 68 -3.94 -10.24 -24.67
CA PHE A 68 -3.31 -8.97 -24.35
C PHE A 68 -2.61 -8.33 -25.56
N ASN A 69 -2.17 -9.13 -26.54
CA ASN A 69 -1.39 -8.59 -27.66
C ASN A 69 -2.26 -7.83 -28.68
N ASP A 70 -3.54 -8.21 -28.81
CA ASP A 70 -4.43 -7.73 -29.87
C ASP A 70 -5.13 -6.40 -29.53
N ASN A 71 -5.15 -5.99 -28.25
CA ASN A 71 -5.94 -4.84 -27.78
C ASN A 71 -5.07 -3.82 -27.02
N ASN A 72 -4.96 -2.59 -27.55
CA ASN A 72 -4.20 -1.50 -26.94
C ASN A 72 -4.57 -1.22 -25.47
N HIS A 73 -5.85 -1.40 -25.10
CA HIS A 73 -6.34 -1.22 -23.73
C HIS A 73 -5.77 -2.26 -22.75
N LEU A 74 -5.63 -3.52 -23.17
CA LEU A 74 -5.12 -4.59 -22.31
C LEU A 74 -3.61 -4.47 -22.11
N LYS A 75 -2.85 -4.03 -23.13
CA LYS A 75 -1.45 -3.64 -22.98
C LYS A 75 -1.27 -2.51 -21.96
N MET A 76 -2.18 -1.53 -21.97
CA MET A 76 -2.16 -0.46 -20.98
C MET A 76 -2.43 -0.98 -19.56
N LEU A 77 -3.41 -1.87 -19.37
CA LEU A 77 -3.67 -2.49 -18.07
C LEU A 77 -2.49 -3.32 -17.56
N GLN A 78 -1.88 -4.12 -18.43
CA GLN A 78 -0.71 -4.92 -18.06
C GLN A 78 0.44 -4.02 -17.60
N LYS A 79 0.72 -2.94 -18.34
CA LYS A 79 1.73 -1.95 -17.96
C LYS A 79 1.42 -1.29 -16.61
N LEU A 80 0.16 -0.97 -16.33
CA LEU A 80 -0.27 -0.40 -15.04
C LEU A 80 -0.05 -1.37 -13.88
N VAL A 81 -0.27 -2.67 -14.09
CA VAL A 81 -0.01 -3.72 -13.08
C VAL A 81 1.49 -3.90 -12.87
N GLU A 82 2.29 -3.91 -13.93
CA GLU A 82 3.76 -4.03 -13.86
C GLU A 82 4.44 -2.82 -13.22
N GLU A 83 3.89 -1.62 -13.39
CA GLU A 83 4.37 -0.38 -12.78
C GLU A 83 3.79 -0.14 -11.37
N GLY A 84 2.85 -1.00 -10.94
CA GLY A 84 2.19 -0.93 -9.64
C GLY A 84 3.12 -1.24 -8.46
N GLU A 85 2.68 -0.83 -7.27
CA GLU A 85 3.39 -1.13 -6.01
C GLU A 85 3.15 -2.58 -5.58
N THR A 86 4.15 -3.24 -4.99
CA THR A 86 3.90 -4.57 -4.42
C THR A 86 3.11 -4.49 -3.11
N PRO A 87 2.38 -5.57 -2.74
CA PRO A 87 1.67 -5.63 -1.46
C PRO A 87 2.57 -5.40 -0.24
N GLU A 88 3.84 -5.85 -0.30
CA GLU A 88 4.84 -5.66 0.75
C GLU A 88 5.19 -4.18 0.94
N PHE A 89 5.25 -3.39 -0.14
CA PHE A 89 5.49 -1.96 -0.04
C PHE A 89 4.39 -1.25 0.75
N THR A 90 3.13 -1.61 0.48
CA THR A 90 1.99 -1.14 1.27
C THR A 90 2.12 -1.58 2.72
N GLY A 91 2.47 -2.85 2.98
CA GLY A 91 2.70 -3.36 4.33
C GLY A 91 3.76 -2.58 5.11
N LYS A 92 4.90 -2.24 4.49
CA LYS A 92 5.95 -1.41 5.08
C LYS A 92 5.44 -0.04 5.49
N ALA A 93 4.56 0.58 4.69
CA ALA A 93 3.95 1.87 5.02
C ALA A 93 3.10 1.80 6.30
N ILE A 94 2.33 0.74 6.48
CA ILE A 94 1.49 0.57 7.67
C ILE A 94 2.38 0.35 8.91
N VAL A 95 3.42 -0.48 8.80
CA VAL A 95 4.39 -0.69 9.90
C VAL A 95 5.10 0.62 10.27
N ALA A 96 5.52 1.41 9.28
CA ALA A 96 6.19 2.69 9.49
C ALA A 96 5.30 3.67 10.26
N LEU A 97 4.01 3.76 9.91
CA LEU A 97 3.05 4.57 10.66
C LEU A 97 2.81 4.03 12.07
N ALA A 98 2.64 2.72 12.23
CA ALA A 98 2.36 2.10 13.54
C ALA A 98 3.51 2.24 14.55
N THR A 99 4.74 2.33 14.04
CA THR A 99 5.95 2.50 14.86
C THR A 99 6.36 3.97 15.05
N ASP A 100 5.68 4.91 14.38
CA ASP A 100 5.96 6.34 14.52
C ASP A 100 5.51 6.88 15.87
N ARG A 101 6.47 7.35 16.68
CA ARG A 101 6.22 8.00 17.98
C ARG A 101 5.36 9.26 17.87
N ASN A 102 5.33 9.89 16.70
CA ASN A 102 4.55 11.08 16.39
C ASN A 102 3.35 10.80 15.48
N LEU A 103 2.82 9.57 15.46
CA LEU A 103 1.68 9.18 14.61
C LEU A 103 0.50 10.17 14.69
N LEU A 104 0.22 10.73 15.86
CA LEU A 104 -0.85 11.73 16.07
C LEU A 104 -0.67 13.01 15.23
N LYS A 105 0.55 13.37 14.81
CA LYS A 105 0.77 14.52 13.90
C LYS A 105 0.35 14.21 12.46
N LYS A 106 0.17 12.94 12.12
CA LYS A 106 -0.18 12.45 10.78
C LYS A 106 -1.65 12.05 10.67
N THR A 107 -2.44 12.14 11.74
CA THR A 107 -3.88 11.85 11.71
C THR A 107 -4.68 12.99 11.04
N GLY A 108 -5.92 12.69 10.64
CA GLY A 108 -6.82 13.67 10.01
C GLY A 108 -6.49 14.04 8.57
N ARG A 109 -5.59 13.28 7.91
CA ARG A 109 -5.16 13.50 6.52
C ARG A 109 -5.01 12.17 5.79
N ILE A 110 -5.14 12.21 4.47
CA ILE A 110 -4.89 11.06 3.60
C ILE A 110 -3.40 11.05 3.26
N TRP A 111 -2.75 9.90 3.47
CA TRP A 111 -1.35 9.67 3.11
C TRP A 111 -1.28 8.59 2.04
N THR A 112 -0.50 8.84 0.99
CA THR A 112 -0.21 7.83 -0.03
C THR A 112 0.98 6.98 0.40
N THR A 113 0.98 5.70 0.06
CA THR A 113 2.07 4.74 0.34
C THR A 113 3.41 5.23 -0.23
N ALA A 114 3.41 5.72 -1.47
CA ALA A 114 4.57 6.37 -2.10
C ALA A 114 5.15 7.54 -1.28
N ASP A 115 4.29 8.42 -0.74
CA ASP A 115 4.73 9.54 0.10
C ASP A 115 5.37 9.06 1.40
N LEU A 116 4.77 8.04 2.02
CA LEU A 116 5.29 7.45 3.26
C LEU A 116 6.63 6.75 3.01
N GLY A 117 6.82 6.12 1.86
CA GLY A 117 8.11 5.54 1.46
C GLY A 117 9.22 6.56 1.41
N ILE A 118 8.94 7.76 0.87
CA ILE A 118 9.90 8.87 0.83
C ILE A 118 10.12 9.45 2.24
N ASP A 119 9.06 9.67 3.02
CA ASP A 119 9.15 10.28 4.36
C ASP A 119 9.90 9.39 5.36
N TYR A 120 9.65 8.08 5.33
CA TYR A 120 10.26 7.11 6.25
C TYR A 120 11.49 6.39 5.64
N GLY A 121 11.81 6.65 4.38
CA GLY A 121 13.01 6.14 3.72
C GLY A 121 12.97 4.64 3.36
N PHE A 122 11.79 4.03 3.22
CA PHE A 122 11.66 2.64 2.79
C PHE A 122 11.34 2.54 1.29
N ARG A 123 11.86 1.48 0.67
CA ARG A 123 11.68 1.17 -0.74
C ARG A 123 10.89 -0.11 -0.92
N ASP A 124 10.37 -0.27 -2.13
CA ASP A 124 9.70 -1.49 -2.55
C ASP A 124 10.71 -2.67 -2.61
N VAL A 125 10.22 -3.91 -2.57
CA VAL A 125 11.04 -5.15 -2.54
C VAL A 125 11.91 -5.30 -3.78
N ASN A 126 11.47 -4.73 -4.90
CA ASN A 126 12.22 -4.61 -6.15
C ASN A 126 13.26 -3.47 -6.14
N GLY A 127 13.44 -2.77 -5.01
CA GLY A 127 14.35 -1.63 -4.85
C GLY A 127 13.86 -0.30 -5.45
N ARG A 128 12.70 -0.30 -6.11
CA ARG A 128 12.09 0.88 -6.71
C ARG A 128 11.48 1.78 -5.62
N GLN A 129 11.38 3.06 -5.95
CA GLN A 129 10.59 4.02 -5.19
C GLN A 129 9.38 4.38 -6.05
N PRO A 130 8.16 3.96 -5.66
CA PRO A 130 6.94 4.38 -6.33
C PRO A 130 6.84 5.91 -6.35
N ASP A 131 6.43 6.46 -7.50
CA ASP A 131 6.28 7.90 -7.67
C ASP A 131 5.05 8.39 -6.89
N SER A 132 5.21 9.51 -6.18
CA SER A 132 4.08 10.16 -5.52
C SER A 132 3.18 10.82 -6.56
N ILE A 133 1.87 10.56 -6.47
CA ILE A 133 0.84 11.22 -7.29
C ILE A 133 0.91 12.75 -7.15
N ARG A 134 1.36 13.25 -6.00
CA ARG A 134 1.53 14.69 -5.72
C ARG A 134 2.97 15.17 -5.94
N GLY A 135 3.88 14.28 -6.32
CA GLY A 135 5.26 14.63 -6.62
C GLY A 135 5.34 15.49 -7.87
N LEU A 136 6.08 16.61 -7.79
CA LEU A 136 6.20 17.51 -8.93
C LEU A 136 6.83 16.81 -10.15
N LYS A 137 7.79 15.92 -9.93
CA LYS A 137 8.36 15.03 -10.96
C LYS A 137 7.27 14.26 -11.72
N TYR A 138 6.34 13.65 -10.98
CA TYR A 138 5.27 12.85 -11.57
C TYR A 138 4.32 13.73 -12.38
N VAL A 139 3.86 14.85 -11.81
CA VAL A 139 2.94 15.77 -12.50
C VAL A 139 3.58 16.39 -13.74
N LEU A 140 4.84 16.81 -13.68
CA LEU A 140 5.56 17.32 -14.86
C LEU A 140 5.75 16.24 -15.93
N GLY A 141 5.96 14.99 -15.51
CA GLY A 141 5.97 13.85 -16.41
C GLY A 141 4.65 13.67 -17.17
N GLN A 142 3.51 13.86 -16.51
CA GLN A 142 2.18 13.78 -17.15
C GLN A 142 1.94 14.91 -18.18
N VAL A 143 2.56 16.07 -18.00
CA VAL A 143 2.44 17.23 -18.92
C VAL A 143 3.45 17.16 -20.08
N GLY A 144 4.33 16.14 -20.11
CA GLY A 144 5.37 15.98 -21.14
C GLY A 144 6.66 16.75 -20.87
N LEU A 145 6.81 17.33 -19.67
CA LEU A 145 8.00 18.07 -19.21
C LEU A 145 8.89 17.18 -18.34
N SER A 146 9.01 15.90 -18.69
CA SER A 146 9.73 14.87 -17.91
C SER A 146 11.21 15.22 -17.67
N HIS A 147 11.86 15.87 -18.64
CA HIS A 147 13.24 16.36 -18.52
C HIS A 147 13.43 17.35 -17.37
N ILE A 148 12.43 18.21 -17.14
CA ILE A 148 12.43 19.20 -16.07
C ILE A 148 12.03 18.54 -14.75
N GLY A 149 11.11 17.57 -14.79
CA GLY A 149 10.71 16.79 -13.63
C GLY A 149 11.87 16.03 -12.97
N ALA A 150 12.86 15.58 -13.73
CA ALA A 150 14.03 14.89 -13.22
C ALA A 150 14.94 15.77 -12.33
N LEU A 151 14.85 17.10 -12.46
CA LEU A 151 15.63 18.04 -11.66
C LEU A 151 15.05 18.19 -10.24
N PHE A 152 13.75 17.94 -10.08
CA PHE A 152 13.10 18.15 -8.79
C PHE A 152 13.29 16.94 -7.86
N PRO A 153 13.67 17.17 -6.60
CA PRO A 153 13.82 16.09 -5.65
C PRO A 153 12.47 15.44 -5.31
N LEU A 154 12.50 14.14 -5.01
CA LEU A 154 11.30 13.34 -4.74
C LEU A 154 10.46 13.83 -3.54
N TRP A 155 11.06 14.55 -2.60
CA TRP A 155 10.36 15.15 -1.45
C TRP A 155 9.56 16.41 -1.83
N PHE A 156 9.75 16.96 -3.03
CA PHE A 156 9.04 18.15 -3.47
C PHE A 156 7.63 17.79 -3.98
N ARG A 157 6.63 18.05 -3.13
CA ARG A 157 5.23 17.69 -3.36
C ARG A 157 4.36 18.93 -3.51
N ILE A 158 3.33 18.79 -4.35
CA ILE A 158 2.29 19.78 -4.53
C ILE A 158 1.33 19.72 -3.33
N PRO A 159 1.04 20.85 -2.66
CA PRO A 159 0.05 20.90 -1.58
C PRO A 159 -1.33 20.44 -2.04
N GLY A 160 -2.08 19.80 -1.14
CA GLY A 160 -3.42 19.27 -1.46
C GLY A 160 -4.37 20.35 -1.98
N TRP A 161 -4.36 21.55 -1.38
CA TRP A 161 -5.20 22.67 -1.83
C TRP A 161 -4.89 23.11 -3.27
N LEU A 162 -3.63 23.04 -3.68
CA LEU A 162 -3.20 23.44 -5.02
C LEU A 162 -3.66 22.39 -6.04
N MET A 163 -3.51 21.10 -5.71
CA MET A 163 -4.09 20.02 -6.52
C MET A 163 -5.60 20.18 -6.65
N THR A 164 -6.32 20.39 -5.55
CA THR A 164 -7.76 20.62 -5.58
C THR A 164 -8.12 21.84 -6.44
N ALA A 165 -7.42 22.96 -6.33
CA ALA A 165 -7.70 24.17 -7.10
C ALA A 165 -7.49 24.00 -8.61
N VAL A 166 -6.49 23.22 -9.02
CA VAL A 166 -6.24 22.91 -10.44
C VAL A 166 -7.33 21.98 -10.97
N MET A 167 -7.68 20.93 -10.22
CA MET A 167 -8.62 19.91 -10.67
C MET A 167 -10.08 20.34 -10.55
N SER A 168 -10.39 21.30 -9.66
CA SER A 168 -11.74 21.86 -9.51
C SER A 168 -12.09 22.91 -10.56
N ARG A 169 -11.13 23.30 -11.42
CA ARG A 169 -11.32 24.27 -12.51
C ARG A 169 -11.53 23.62 -13.88
N LEU A 170 -11.55 22.30 -13.93
CA LEU A 170 -12.00 21.47 -15.05
C LEU A 170 -13.42 20.99 -14.76
#